data_AF-A0A7R8ZCW3-F1
#
_entry.id   AF-A0A7R8ZCW3-F1
#
_cell.length_a   1.000
_cell.length_b   1.000
_cell.length_c   1.000
_cell.angle_alpha   90.00
_cell.angle_beta   90.00
_cell.angle_gamma   90.00
#
_symmetry.space_group_name_H-M   'P 1'
#
loop_
_entity.id
_entity.type
_entity.pdbx_description
1 polymer ?
#
loop_
_entity_poly.entity_id
_entity_poly.type
_entity_poly.pdbx_seq_one_letter_code
_entity_poly.pdbx_strand_id
1 'polypeptide(L)'
;MNSAVSSQKDKNRDLARTQVGLDQRLVDRAEEVKIVKDQLEGLSDQVIENKVGSFPIPASIQPCSRAQRCDVRTLLHGKQDADHNNRRTIERFPARHQHSNNLESNSVNQKFEQLYDPVFTNGDPFPSPPPHTEVAKMARFIVHNSDWAALSYISAQPKSKGYPSGAIFSVSDGVINQSTGVPYLYVTKLELPIQDLRNDSRCSLTMTLAQSSYCQTQGLDPEEPPCAQLVLTGRMVQLENGTLDWNNAKEALFSRHPRMKDWPADHGFFFMRLDIEYINMTDYYGGPVDVNVKDYFNAKL
;
A
#
# COMPACT_ATOMS: atom_id res chain seq x y z
N MET A 1 53.58 -4.76 -41.95
CA MET A 1 52.87 -3.51 -41.60
C MET A 1 51.46 -3.38 -42.22
N ASN A 2 51.06 -4.18 -43.22
CA ASN A 2 49.77 -3.99 -43.92
C ASN A 2 48.53 -4.65 -43.27
N SER A 3 48.69 -5.59 -42.33
CA SER A 3 47.55 -6.31 -41.73
C SER A 3 46.80 -5.51 -40.65
N ALA A 4 47.50 -4.65 -39.91
CA ALA A 4 46.91 -3.85 -38.84
C ALA A 4 46.06 -2.68 -39.37
N VAL A 5 46.44 -2.12 -40.53
CA VAL A 5 45.72 -1.02 -41.19
C VAL A 5 44.39 -1.50 -41.79
N SER A 6 44.33 -2.72 -42.33
CA SER A 6 43.08 -3.32 -42.82
C SER A 6 42.08 -3.52 -41.68
N SER A 7 42.52 -4.14 -40.58
CA SER A 7 41.66 -4.43 -39.43
C SER A 7 41.04 -3.18 -38.79
N GLN A 8 41.79 -2.07 -38.74
CA GLN A 8 41.28 -0.80 -38.21
C GLN A 8 40.23 -0.16 -39.14
N LYS A 9 40.41 -0.31 -40.46
CA LYS A 9 39.48 0.22 -41.46
C LYS A 9 38.15 -0.54 -41.46
N ASP A 10 38.20 -1.84 -41.23
CA ASP A 10 37.01 -2.69 -41.11
C ASP A 10 36.23 -2.40 -39.82
N LYS A 11 36.92 -2.23 -38.68
CA LYS A 11 36.28 -1.81 -37.41
C LYS A 11 35.57 -0.45 -37.51
N ASN A 12 36.18 0.51 -38.21
CA ASN A 12 35.56 1.83 -38.41
C ASN A 12 34.33 1.78 -39.33
N ARG A 13 34.30 0.85 -40.30
CA ARG A 13 33.13 0.63 -41.15
C ARG A 13 31.97 -0.01 -40.38
N ASP A 14 32.27 -0.94 -39.49
CA ASP A 14 31.25 -1.58 -38.66
C ASP A 14 30.65 -0.60 -37.64
N LEU A 15 31.48 0.22 -37.00
CA LEU A 15 31.02 1.31 -36.12
C LEU A 15 30.11 2.31 -36.85
N ALA A 16 30.45 2.68 -38.09
CA ALA A 16 29.63 3.58 -38.90
C ALA A 16 28.27 2.94 -39.27
N ARG A 17 28.25 1.65 -39.59
CA ARG A 17 27.00 0.91 -39.87
C ARG A 17 26.11 0.79 -38.63
N THR A 18 26.71 0.54 -37.46
CA THR A 18 25.99 0.47 -36.19
C THR A 18 25.38 1.83 -35.84
N GLN A 19 26.11 2.93 -36.02
CA GLN A 19 25.61 4.28 -35.76
C GLN A 19 24.43 4.64 -36.69
N VAL A 20 24.55 4.36 -37.99
CA VAL A 20 23.44 4.59 -38.95
C VAL A 20 22.19 3.76 -38.57
N GLY A 21 22.38 2.53 -38.09
CA GLY A 21 21.27 1.70 -37.60
C GLY A 21 20.62 2.21 -36.31
N LEU A 22 21.39 2.84 -35.42
CA LEU A 22 20.88 3.51 -34.22
C LEU A 22 20.11 4.79 -34.58
N ASP A 23 20.63 5.58 -35.50
CA ASP A 23 20.00 6.82 -35.95
C ASP A 23 18.67 6.53 -36.66
N GLN A 24 18.59 5.48 -37.48
CA GLN A 24 17.35 5.06 -38.12
C GLN A 24 16.29 4.61 -37.10
N ARG A 25 16.67 3.82 -36.08
CA ARG A 25 15.74 3.42 -35.01
C ARG A 25 15.20 4.59 -34.19
N LEU A 26 15.99 5.66 -34.04
CA LEU A 26 15.55 6.88 -33.37
C LEU A 26 14.54 7.66 -34.22
N VAL A 27 14.72 7.69 -35.54
CA VAL A 27 13.75 8.27 -36.48
C VAL A 27 12.44 7.48 -36.47
N ASP A 28 12.52 6.15 -36.55
CA ASP A 28 11.33 5.28 -36.53
C ASP A 28 10.53 5.45 -35.23
N ARG A 29 11.21 5.53 -34.07
CA ARG A 29 10.57 5.84 -32.77
C ARG A 29 9.95 7.23 -32.71
N ALA A 30 10.57 8.23 -33.35
CA ALA A 30 10.00 9.57 -33.39
C ALA A 30 8.71 9.63 -34.22
N GLU A 31 8.64 8.82 -35.28
CA GLU A 31 7.44 8.69 -36.11
C GLU A 31 6.32 7.94 -35.39
N GLU A 32 6.63 6.87 -34.65
CA GLU A 32 5.67 6.18 -33.77
C GLU A 32 5.09 7.11 -32.70
N VAL A 33 5.93 7.92 -32.04
CA VAL A 33 5.48 8.89 -31.02
C VAL A 33 4.57 9.95 -31.64
N LYS A 34 4.85 10.38 -32.87
CA LYS A 34 4.01 11.33 -33.60
C LYS A 34 2.63 10.73 -33.90
N ILE A 35 2.56 9.48 -34.36
CA ILE A 35 1.31 8.76 -34.61
C ILE A 35 0.47 8.65 -33.33
N VAL A 36 1.08 8.28 -32.21
CA VAL A 36 0.37 8.17 -30.92
C VAL A 36 -0.13 9.54 -30.45
N LYS A 37 0.64 10.61 -30.66
CA LYS A 37 0.23 11.96 -30.33
C LYS A 37 -0.97 12.43 -31.16
N ASP A 38 -0.95 12.20 -32.47
CA ASP A 38 -2.04 12.56 -33.38
C ASP A 38 -3.33 11.76 -33.05
N GLN A 39 -3.19 10.50 -32.61
CA GLN A 39 -4.31 9.68 -32.12
C GLN A 39 -4.91 10.21 -30.81
N LEU A 40 -4.09 10.69 -29.88
CA LEU A 40 -4.56 11.27 -28.61
C LEU A 40 -5.27 12.62 -28.80
N GLU A 41 -4.78 13.44 -29.73
CA GLU A 41 -5.43 14.70 -30.08
C GLU A 41 -6.80 14.46 -30.75
N GLY A 42 -6.91 13.47 -31.66
CA GLY A 42 -8.19 13.08 -32.26
C GLY A 42 -9.21 12.50 -31.26
N LEU A 43 -8.76 11.83 -30.20
CA LEU A 43 -9.64 11.35 -29.12
C LEU A 43 -10.13 12.49 -28.22
N SER A 44 -9.33 13.54 -28.03
CA SER A 44 -9.74 14.75 -27.29
C SER A 44 -10.90 15.46 -27.98
N ASP A 45 -10.85 15.59 -29.30
CA ASP A 45 -11.89 16.27 -30.09
C ASP A 45 -13.21 15.49 -30.10
N GLN A 46 -13.16 14.15 -30.18
CA GLN A 46 -14.36 13.29 -30.09
C GLN A 46 -15.04 13.33 -28.71
N VAL A 47 -14.28 13.59 -27.63
CA VAL A 47 -14.84 13.75 -26.28
C VAL A 47 -15.51 15.11 -26.09
N ILE A 48 -15.05 16.14 -26.82
CA ILE A 48 -15.64 17.49 -26.79
C ILE A 48 -16.99 17.50 -27.54
N GLU A 49 -17.08 16.86 -28.71
CA GLU A 49 -18.33 16.80 -29.47
C GLU A 49 -19.46 16.05 -28.72
N ASN A 50 -19.12 15.01 -27.96
CA ASN A 50 -20.11 14.21 -27.22
C ASN A 50 -20.61 14.85 -25.90
N LYS A 51 -20.14 16.05 -25.52
CA LYS A 51 -20.54 16.74 -24.27
C LYS A 51 -21.51 17.92 -24.46
N VAL A 52 -21.96 18.22 -25.68
CA VAL A 52 -22.99 19.24 -25.92
C VAL A 52 -24.38 18.57 -26.06
N GLY A 53 -24.76 17.80 -25.05
CA GLY A 53 -26.11 17.26 -24.86
C GLY A 53 -26.80 18.01 -23.73
N SER A 54 -27.63 18.98 -24.08
CA SER A 54 -28.40 19.84 -23.17
C SER A 54 -29.32 19.05 -22.22
N PHE A 55 -29.13 19.21 -20.90
CA PHE A 55 -30.09 18.81 -19.86
C PHE A 55 -30.74 20.05 -19.23
N PRO A 56 -32.06 20.08 -19.00
CA PRO A 56 -32.76 21.21 -18.38
C PRO A 56 -32.60 21.22 -16.85
N ILE A 57 -32.33 22.39 -16.28
CA ILE A 57 -32.25 22.65 -14.84
C ILE A 57 -33.65 23.01 -14.31
N PRO A 58 -34.15 22.40 -13.22
CA PRO A 58 -35.34 22.90 -12.53
C PRO A 58 -34.98 24.06 -11.60
N ALA A 59 -35.70 25.16 -11.74
CA ALA A 59 -35.60 26.36 -10.92
C ALA A 59 -36.46 26.23 -9.64
N SER A 60 -35.84 26.25 -8.46
CA SER A 60 -36.48 26.75 -7.22
C SER A 60 -35.53 26.75 -6.00
N ILE A 61 -34.61 27.71 -5.90
CA ILE A 61 -34.09 28.14 -4.59
C ILE A 61 -33.94 29.67 -4.59
N GLN A 62 -34.74 30.34 -3.76
CA GLN A 62 -34.62 31.77 -3.47
C GLN A 62 -33.43 32.05 -2.52
N PRO A 63 -32.79 33.23 -2.62
CA PRO A 63 -31.55 33.54 -1.90
C PRO A 63 -31.80 34.00 -0.46
N CYS A 64 -31.00 33.50 0.48
CA CYS A 64 -30.94 34.02 1.84
C CYS A 64 -29.84 35.10 1.92
N SER A 65 -30.22 36.32 2.26
CA SER A 65 -29.31 37.44 2.51
C SER A 65 -28.83 37.45 3.96
N ARG A 66 -27.55 37.86 4.10
CA ARG A 66 -26.96 38.66 5.19
C ARG A 66 -25.99 37.92 6.12
N ALA A 67 -24.79 38.51 6.15
CA ALA A 67 -23.60 38.13 6.89
C ALA A 67 -23.78 38.13 8.41
N GLN A 68 -23.13 37.18 9.09
CA GLN A 68 -22.48 37.45 10.37
C GLN A 68 -21.34 36.45 10.63
N ARG A 69 -20.19 37.04 10.99
CA ARG A 69 -18.92 36.37 11.34
C ARG A 69 -19.09 35.59 12.64
N CYS A 70 -18.57 34.37 12.69
CA CYS A 70 -18.31 33.68 13.96
C CYS A 70 -16.96 34.16 14.51
N ASP A 71 -16.99 34.84 15.65
CA ASP A 71 -15.82 35.20 16.45
C ASP A 71 -15.75 34.27 17.68
N VAL A 72 -14.55 33.77 17.98
CA VAL A 72 -14.26 32.80 19.03
C VAL A 72 -13.68 33.55 20.22
N ARG A 73 -14.49 33.85 21.23
CA ARG A 73 -13.99 34.12 22.60
C ARG A 73 -15.10 34.20 23.64
N THR A 74 -14.77 33.69 24.83
CA THR A 74 -15.28 34.03 26.17
C THR A 74 -16.19 33.00 26.84
N LEU A 75 -15.58 32.04 27.54
CA LEU A 75 -16.11 31.48 28.79
C LEU A 75 -14.95 31.18 29.75
N LEU A 76 -14.47 32.24 30.40
CA LEU A 76 -13.84 32.16 31.71
C LEU A 76 -14.54 33.20 32.57
N HIS A 77 -14.96 32.81 33.77
CA HIS A 77 -14.93 33.55 35.05
C HIS A 77 -15.99 32.96 36.00
N GLY A 78 -15.50 32.29 37.04
CA GLY A 78 -16.27 31.82 38.19
C GLY A 78 -15.44 31.96 39.46
N LYS A 79 -15.45 33.19 39.99
CA LYS A 79 -15.29 33.66 41.39
C LYS A 79 -14.31 32.96 42.37
N GLN A 80 -13.41 33.80 42.89
CA GLN A 80 -12.68 33.64 44.14
C GLN A 80 -13.52 34.14 45.32
N ASP A 81 -13.38 33.52 46.49
CA ASP A 81 -13.43 34.17 47.81
C ASP A 81 -12.40 33.50 48.73
N ALA A 82 -11.78 34.32 49.58
CA ALA A 82 -10.55 34.09 50.32
C ALA A 82 -10.75 33.55 51.74
N ASP A 83 -9.75 32.86 52.33
CA ASP A 83 -9.19 33.29 53.63
C ASP A 83 -7.82 32.65 53.96
N HIS A 84 -7.07 33.38 54.79
CA HIS A 84 -5.72 33.13 55.32
C HIS A 84 -5.61 31.92 56.25
N ASN A 85 -4.44 31.26 56.26
CA ASN A 85 -3.45 31.22 57.36
C ASN A 85 -2.71 29.86 57.52
N ASN A 86 -1.39 29.98 57.67
CA ASN A 86 -0.49 29.17 58.48
C ASN A 86 0.21 27.89 57.93
N ARG A 87 1.43 27.79 58.45
CA ARG A 87 2.56 26.89 58.25
C ARG A 87 2.31 25.40 58.53
N ARG A 88 3.20 24.63 57.89
CA ARG A 88 3.95 23.45 58.36
C ARG A 88 3.32 22.05 58.18
N THR A 89 4.26 21.19 57.79
CA THR A 89 4.46 19.77 58.11
C THR A 89 3.66 18.70 57.38
N ILE A 90 4.47 17.78 56.86
CA ILE A 90 4.19 16.46 56.30
C ILE A 90 3.28 15.68 57.24
N GLU A 91 2.09 15.31 56.77
CA GLU A 91 1.32 14.18 57.30
C GLU A 91 0.95 13.23 56.15
N ARG A 92 1.24 11.95 56.37
CA ARG A 92 0.87 10.84 55.50
C ARG A 92 -0.66 10.71 55.47
N PHE A 93 -1.26 10.80 54.29
CA PHE A 93 -2.66 10.42 54.11
C PHE A 93 -2.80 8.91 53.88
N PRO A 94 -3.78 8.23 54.52
CA PRO A 94 -3.96 6.79 54.44
C PRO A 94 -4.58 6.37 53.10
N ALA A 95 -4.30 5.11 52.72
CA ALA A 95 -4.80 4.49 51.50
C ALA A 95 -6.34 4.54 51.44
N ARG A 96 -6.87 5.15 50.38
CA ARG A 96 -8.30 5.11 50.06
C ARG A 96 -8.59 3.78 49.38
N HIS A 97 -9.35 2.90 50.03
CA HIS A 97 -9.97 1.75 49.38
C HIS A 97 -10.79 2.24 48.18
N GLN A 98 -10.31 1.95 46.97
CA GLN A 98 -11.14 1.99 45.78
C GLN A 98 -11.86 0.65 45.69
N HIS A 99 -13.16 0.67 45.93
CA HIS A 99 -14.04 -0.42 45.54
C HIS A 99 -13.96 -0.59 44.03
N SER A 100 -13.59 -1.80 43.61
CA SER A 100 -13.61 -2.23 42.22
C SER A 100 -15.05 -2.26 41.71
N ASN A 101 -15.42 -1.34 40.83
CA ASN A 101 -16.53 -1.54 39.91
C ASN A 101 -15.99 -2.21 38.65
N ASN A 102 -15.54 -3.46 38.80
CA ASN A 102 -15.34 -4.39 37.68
C ASN A 102 -16.69 -5.03 37.42
N LEU A 103 -17.49 -4.54 36.46
CA LEU A 103 -18.60 -5.31 35.90
C LEU A 103 -19.15 -4.80 34.54
N GLU A 104 -18.64 -3.71 33.95
CA GLU A 104 -19.12 -3.24 32.62
C GLU A 104 -18.03 -2.94 31.58
N SER A 105 -16.74 -3.15 31.88
CA SER A 105 -15.65 -2.98 30.90
C SER A 105 -15.41 -4.20 30.02
N ASN A 106 -15.96 -5.38 30.37
CA ASN A 106 -15.65 -6.62 29.67
C ASN A 106 -16.44 -6.83 28.38
N SER A 107 -17.68 -6.33 28.25
CA SER A 107 -18.52 -6.66 27.08
C SER A 107 -18.16 -5.89 25.81
N VAL A 108 -17.62 -4.67 25.95
CA VAL A 108 -17.15 -3.86 24.82
C VAL A 108 -15.82 -4.40 24.31
N ASN A 109 -14.88 -4.73 25.20
CA ASN A 109 -13.60 -5.32 24.83
C ASN A 109 -13.77 -6.72 24.19
N GLN A 110 -14.68 -7.56 24.69
CA GLN A 110 -14.98 -8.86 24.09
C GLN A 110 -15.57 -8.75 22.67
N LYS A 111 -16.42 -7.74 22.43
CA LYS A 111 -16.97 -7.50 21.08
C LYS A 111 -15.92 -6.95 20.12
N PHE A 112 -14.96 -6.17 20.60
CA PHE A 112 -13.87 -5.65 19.77
C PHE A 112 -12.81 -6.72 19.45
N GLU A 113 -12.47 -7.60 20.40
CA GLU A 113 -11.60 -8.77 20.15
C GLU A 113 -12.20 -9.73 19.11
N GLN A 114 -13.54 -9.91 19.10
CA GLN A 114 -14.22 -10.71 18.06
C GLN A 114 -14.24 -10.05 16.66
N LEU A 115 -13.96 -8.75 16.55
CA LEU A 115 -14.10 -7.98 15.31
C LEU A 115 -12.77 -7.77 14.56
N TYR A 116 -11.65 -7.96 15.26
CA TYR A 116 -10.31 -8.02 14.69
C TYR A 116 -9.65 -9.27 15.27
N ASP A 117 -10.11 -10.42 14.80
CA ASP A 117 -9.46 -11.69 15.05
C ASP A 117 -8.44 -11.83 13.91
N PRO A 118 -7.14 -11.54 14.12
CA PRO A 118 -6.12 -12.03 13.20
C PRO A 118 -6.45 -13.50 12.96
N VAL A 119 -6.41 -13.94 11.71
CA VAL A 119 -6.73 -15.34 11.37
C VAL A 119 -5.82 -16.35 12.10
N PHE A 120 -4.82 -15.86 12.83
CA PHE A 120 -3.86 -16.58 13.66
C PHE A 120 -4.09 -16.51 15.20
N THR A 121 -5.17 -15.93 15.74
CA THR A 121 -5.36 -15.83 17.22
C THR A 121 -6.18 -16.92 17.90
N ASN A 122 -6.50 -18.02 17.22
CA ASN A 122 -7.06 -19.21 17.88
C ASN A 122 -6.02 -20.02 18.67
N GLY A 123 -5.09 -19.36 19.38
CA GLY A 123 -4.07 -20.03 20.21
C GLY A 123 -3.07 -20.90 19.45
N ASP A 124 -3.19 -21.02 18.13
CA ASP A 124 -2.26 -21.75 17.30
C ASP A 124 -0.96 -20.94 17.14
N PRO A 125 0.21 -21.55 17.37
CA PRO A 125 1.48 -20.87 17.20
C PRO A 125 1.67 -20.43 15.75
N PHE A 126 2.19 -19.21 15.55
CA PHE A 126 2.58 -18.72 14.24
C PHE A 126 3.49 -19.75 13.55
N PRO A 127 3.23 -20.10 12.27
CA PRO A 127 3.99 -21.13 11.60
C PRO A 127 5.49 -20.80 11.61
N SER A 128 6.35 -21.81 11.72
CA SER A 128 7.79 -21.58 11.67
C SER A 128 8.19 -21.15 10.25
N PRO A 129 8.91 -20.02 10.09
CA PRO A 129 9.40 -19.60 8.78
C PRO A 129 10.42 -20.61 8.23
N PRO A 130 10.56 -20.70 6.89
CA PRO A 130 11.55 -21.58 6.26
C PRO A 130 12.98 -21.15 6.60
N PRO A 131 13.99 -22.00 6.35
CA PRO A 131 15.39 -21.61 6.52
C PRO A 131 15.73 -20.37 5.68
N HIS A 132 16.55 -19.45 6.21
CA HIS A 132 17.00 -18.25 5.50
C HIS A 132 17.80 -18.56 4.22
N THR A 133 18.28 -19.79 4.06
CA THR A 133 18.91 -20.27 2.81
C THR A 133 17.90 -20.54 1.69
N GLU A 134 16.60 -20.62 2.00
CA GLU A 134 15.49 -20.81 1.06
C GLU A 134 14.79 -19.47 0.79
N VAL A 135 15.54 -18.46 0.36
CA VAL A 135 15.09 -17.04 0.26
C VAL A 135 13.78 -16.87 -0.52
N ALA A 136 13.59 -17.59 -1.63
CA ALA A 136 12.34 -17.54 -2.40
C ALA A 136 11.13 -18.09 -1.62
N LYS A 137 11.35 -19.14 -0.82
CA LYS A 137 10.32 -19.71 0.05
C LYS A 137 10.05 -18.80 1.24
N MET A 138 11.07 -18.16 1.82
CA MET A 138 10.90 -17.12 2.85
C MET A 138 10.07 -15.96 2.32
N ALA A 139 10.33 -15.50 1.10
CA ALA A 139 9.55 -14.44 0.46
C ALA A 139 8.08 -14.84 0.31
N ARG A 140 7.81 -16.06 -0.19
CA ARG A 140 6.43 -16.58 -0.28
C ARG A 140 5.78 -16.71 1.09
N PHE A 141 6.54 -17.15 2.08
CA PHE A 141 6.06 -17.35 3.45
C PHE A 141 5.63 -16.01 4.07
N ILE A 142 6.45 -14.96 3.95
CA ILE A 142 6.11 -13.63 4.48
C ILE A 142 4.85 -13.10 3.77
N VAL A 143 4.78 -13.16 2.45
CA VAL A 143 3.61 -12.68 1.70
C VAL A 143 2.33 -13.39 2.12
N HIS A 144 2.37 -14.72 2.26
CA HIS A 144 1.19 -15.49 2.60
C HIS A 144 0.69 -15.25 4.03
N ASN A 145 1.63 -15.04 4.97
CA ASN A 145 1.33 -14.85 6.39
C ASN A 145 1.16 -13.37 6.78
N SER A 146 1.18 -12.44 5.82
CA SER A 146 0.94 -11.01 6.06
C SER A 146 -0.49 -10.65 5.70
N ASP A 147 -1.25 -10.15 6.67
CA ASP A 147 -2.62 -9.69 6.47
C ASP A 147 -2.68 -8.22 6.01
N TRP A 148 -1.59 -7.47 6.17
CA TRP A 148 -1.45 -6.10 5.72
C TRP A 148 -0.04 -5.83 5.21
N ALA A 149 0.13 -4.75 4.43
CA ALA A 149 1.41 -4.31 3.92
C ALA A 149 1.52 -2.78 3.93
N ALA A 150 2.75 -2.28 4.03
CA ALA A 150 3.05 -0.88 3.81
C ALA A 150 3.26 -0.64 2.31
N LEU A 151 2.33 0.07 1.68
CA LEU A 151 2.40 0.52 0.30
C LEU A 151 3.21 1.82 0.22
N SER A 152 4.31 1.77 -0.52
CA SER A 152 5.12 2.93 -0.90
C SER A 152 4.81 3.34 -2.34
N TYR A 153 4.52 4.62 -2.57
CA TYR A 153 4.12 5.16 -3.87
C TYR A 153 4.55 6.62 -4.03
N ILE A 154 4.51 7.15 -5.26
CA ILE A 154 4.80 8.56 -5.53
C ILE A 154 3.51 9.36 -5.46
N SER A 155 3.47 10.37 -4.58
CA SER A 155 2.26 11.17 -4.45
C SER A 155 2.07 12.12 -5.63
N ALA A 156 0.84 12.23 -6.11
CA ALA A 156 0.41 13.22 -7.11
C ALA A 156 -0.46 14.32 -6.49
N GLN A 157 -0.63 14.30 -5.16
CA GLN A 157 -1.45 15.27 -4.44
C GLN A 157 -0.81 16.67 -4.46
N PRO A 158 -1.60 17.76 -4.51
CA PRO A 158 -1.06 19.12 -4.70
C PRO A 158 0.00 19.55 -3.69
N LYS A 159 -0.08 19.08 -2.44
CA LYS A 159 0.84 19.48 -1.34
C LYS A 159 2.06 18.56 -1.19
N SER A 160 2.06 17.39 -1.81
CA SER A 160 3.10 16.36 -1.68
C SER A 160 3.52 15.78 -3.03
N LYS A 161 3.26 16.50 -4.13
CA LYS A 161 3.53 16.02 -5.48
C LYS A 161 5.02 15.66 -5.63
N GLY A 162 5.29 14.42 -6.03
CA GLY A 162 6.62 13.86 -6.21
C GLY A 162 7.25 13.28 -4.93
N TYR A 163 6.63 13.39 -3.76
CA TYR A 163 7.16 12.83 -2.52
C TYR A 163 6.93 11.32 -2.50
N PRO A 164 7.89 10.53 -1.99
CA PRO A 164 7.60 9.15 -1.58
C PRO A 164 6.60 9.21 -0.42
N SER A 165 5.52 8.44 -0.54
CA SER A 165 4.44 8.36 0.45
C SER A 165 4.19 6.91 0.84
N GLY A 166 3.78 6.72 2.09
CA GLY A 166 3.46 5.42 2.66
C GLY A 166 2.00 5.34 3.10
N ALA A 167 1.34 4.22 2.86
CA ALA A 167 0.00 3.92 3.35
C ALA A 167 -0.12 2.44 3.73
N ILE A 168 -1.00 2.12 4.68
CA ILE A 168 -1.25 0.74 5.11
C ILE A 168 -2.47 0.19 4.37
N PHE A 169 -2.33 -0.98 3.77
CA PHE A 169 -3.41 -1.69 3.11
C PHE A 169 -3.50 -3.12 3.62
N SER A 170 -4.72 -3.61 3.80
CA SER A 170 -4.97 -5.04 3.92
C SER A 170 -4.61 -5.74 2.62
N VAL A 171 -3.92 -6.88 2.71
CA VAL A 171 -3.49 -7.69 1.57
C VAL A 171 -3.85 -9.16 1.78
N SER A 172 -3.90 -9.91 0.69
CA SER A 172 -3.95 -11.37 0.71
C SER A 172 -3.41 -11.89 -0.62
N ASP A 173 -2.67 -13.00 -0.58
CA ASP A 173 -2.17 -13.67 -1.79
C ASP A 173 -2.91 -14.98 -2.12
N GLY A 174 -3.97 -15.27 -1.37
CA GLY A 174 -4.74 -16.51 -1.49
C GLY A 174 -5.55 -16.83 -0.24
N VAL A 175 -6.38 -17.87 -0.33
CA VAL A 175 -7.12 -18.37 0.84
C VAL A 175 -6.17 -18.99 1.86
N ILE A 176 -6.65 -19.22 3.08
CA ILE A 176 -5.88 -19.87 4.14
C ILE A 176 -5.32 -21.21 3.61
N ASN A 177 -4.02 -21.45 3.79
CA ASN A 177 -3.27 -22.62 3.32
C ASN A 177 -3.08 -22.75 1.80
N GLN A 178 -3.47 -21.75 0.99
CA GLN A 178 -3.27 -21.78 -0.47
C GLN A 178 -2.75 -20.43 -0.97
N SER A 179 -1.43 -20.27 -0.94
CA SER A 179 -0.73 -19.11 -1.48
C SER A 179 -0.60 -19.17 -3.00
N THR A 180 -0.90 -18.08 -3.69
CA THR A 180 -0.48 -17.86 -5.10
C THR A 180 0.79 -17.03 -5.21
N GLY A 181 1.15 -16.28 -4.16
CA GLY A 181 2.23 -15.29 -4.19
C GLY A 181 1.87 -13.97 -4.88
N VAL A 182 0.64 -13.79 -5.35
CA VAL A 182 0.20 -12.52 -5.96
C VAL A 182 -0.51 -11.68 -4.92
N PRO A 183 0.04 -10.54 -4.46
CA PRO A 183 -0.65 -9.70 -3.48
C PRO A 183 -1.85 -9.00 -4.11
N TYR A 184 -3.04 -9.28 -3.58
CA TYR A 184 -4.29 -8.61 -3.93
C TYR A 184 -4.67 -7.58 -2.87
N LEU A 185 -5.31 -6.49 -3.32
CA LEU A 185 -5.87 -5.44 -2.48
C LEU A 185 -7.34 -5.18 -2.86
N TYR A 186 -8.18 -4.84 -1.88
CA TYR A 186 -9.56 -4.36 -2.10
C TYR A 186 -9.65 -2.90 -1.69
N VAL A 187 -9.91 -2.02 -2.66
CA VAL A 187 -9.63 -0.59 -2.55
C VAL A 187 -10.72 0.26 -3.20
N THR A 188 -10.71 1.57 -2.96
CA THR A 188 -11.65 2.51 -3.57
C THR A 188 -10.94 3.73 -4.15
N LYS A 189 -11.53 4.35 -5.19
CA LYS A 189 -11.01 5.60 -5.79
C LYS A 189 -11.07 6.79 -4.81
N LEU A 190 -11.74 6.64 -3.67
CA LEU A 190 -11.77 7.65 -2.61
C LEU A 190 -10.42 7.74 -1.87
N GLU A 191 -9.61 6.69 -1.88
CA GLU A 191 -8.31 6.65 -1.21
C GLU A 191 -7.26 7.41 -2.01
N LEU A 192 -6.53 8.34 -1.36
CA LEU A 192 -5.49 9.15 -2.00
C LEU A 192 -4.38 8.31 -2.66
N PRO A 193 -3.87 7.20 -2.05
CA PRO A 193 -2.91 6.33 -2.73
C PRO A 193 -3.43 5.78 -4.06
N ILE A 194 -4.72 5.44 -4.13
CA ILE A 194 -5.33 4.87 -5.34
C ILE A 194 -5.52 5.93 -6.43
N GLN A 195 -5.79 7.18 -6.04
CA GLN A 195 -5.78 8.30 -6.98
C GLN A 195 -4.38 8.54 -7.55
N ASP A 196 -3.36 8.47 -6.70
CA ASP A 196 -1.96 8.69 -7.09
C ASP A 196 -1.46 7.54 -8.00
N LEU A 197 -1.81 6.28 -7.69
CA LEU A 197 -1.47 5.11 -8.49
C LEU A 197 -2.10 5.10 -9.89
N ARG A 198 -3.16 5.86 -10.13
CA ARG A 198 -3.74 6.04 -11.48
C ARG A 198 -2.87 6.94 -12.36
N ASN A 199 -2.07 7.81 -11.76
CA ASN A 199 -1.13 8.67 -12.49
C ASN A 199 0.22 7.97 -12.67
N ASP A 200 0.67 7.23 -11.65
CA ASP A 200 1.89 6.44 -11.70
C ASP A 200 1.69 5.12 -10.94
N SER A 201 1.57 4.02 -11.67
CA SER A 201 1.28 2.72 -11.07
C SER A 201 2.47 2.09 -10.35
N ARG A 202 3.68 2.67 -10.44
CA ARG A 202 4.88 2.14 -9.78
C ARG A 202 4.77 2.26 -8.26
N CYS A 203 4.97 1.15 -7.58
CA CYS A 203 4.91 1.09 -6.12
C CYS A 203 5.71 -0.08 -5.56
N SER A 204 5.83 -0.08 -4.24
CA SER A 204 6.38 -1.21 -3.50
C SER A 204 5.49 -1.59 -2.31
N LEU A 205 5.38 -2.88 -2.02
CA LEU A 205 4.77 -3.40 -0.79
C LEU A 205 5.88 -3.90 0.13
N THR A 206 5.88 -3.44 1.38
CA THR A 206 6.79 -3.92 2.43
C THR A 206 6.02 -4.72 3.47
N MET A 207 6.53 -5.89 3.81
CA MET A 207 6.00 -6.83 4.79
C MET A 207 7.13 -7.39 5.66
N THR A 208 6.83 -7.82 6.88
CA THR A 208 7.84 -8.31 7.84
C THR A 208 7.25 -9.35 8.79
N LEU A 209 8.08 -10.28 9.24
CA LEU A 209 7.72 -11.21 10.31
C LEU A 209 7.36 -10.49 11.62
N ALA A 210 7.76 -9.22 11.82
CA ALA A 210 7.34 -8.40 12.95
C ALA A 210 5.83 -8.08 12.95
N GLN A 211 5.12 -8.32 11.85
CA GLN A 211 3.66 -8.22 11.79
C GLN A 211 2.98 -9.38 12.54
N SER A 212 3.73 -10.45 12.82
CA SER A 212 3.31 -11.59 13.62
C SER A 212 3.95 -11.57 15.01
N SER A 213 3.67 -12.60 15.82
CA SER A 213 4.38 -12.80 17.09
C SER A 213 5.81 -13.35 16.93
N TYR A 214 6.23 -13.77 15.73
CA TYR A 214 7.51 -14.45 15.50
C TYR A 214 8.70 -13.71 16.12
N CYS A 215 8.98 -12.48 15.67
CA CYS A 215 10.19 -11.76 16.10
C CYS A 215 10.20 -11.51 17.61
N GLN A 216 9.05 -11.17 18.18
CA GLN A 216 8.90 -11.02 19.63
C GLN A 216 9.20 -12.32 20.37
N THR A 217 8.68 -13.46 19.90
CA THR A 217 8.93 -14.77 20.53
C THR A 217 10.39 -15.22 20.42
N GLN A 218 11.09 -14.79 19.36
CA GLN A 218 12.52 -15.05 19.18
C GLN A 218 13.42 -14.04 19.92
N GLY A 219 12.83 -12.99 20.52
CA GLY A 219 13.60 -11.93 21.18
C GLY A 219 14.39 -11.06 20.21
N LEU A 220 13.92 -10.92 18.97
CA LEU A 220 14.53 -10.12 17.91
C LEU A 220 13.89 -8.74 17.85
N ASP A 221 14.70 -7.70 17.73
CA ASP A 221 14.19 -6.39 17.33
C ASP A 221 13.64 -6.43 15.89
N PRO A 222 12.57 -5.68 15.55
CA PRO A 222 12.03 -5.64 14.20
C PRO A 222 13.03 -5.25 13.09
N GLU A 223 14.11 -4.53 13.42
CA GLU A 223 15.15 -4.16 12.45
C GLU A 223 16.27 -5.20 12.34
N GLU A 224 16.35 -6.17 13.26
CA GLU A 224 17.34 -7.23 13.16
C GLU A 224 17.09 -8.12 11.93
N PRO A 225 18.11 -8.43 11.10
CA PRO A 225 17.90 -9.17 9.85
C PRO A 225 17.16 -10.52 9.97
N PRO A 226 17.35 -11.33 11.03
CA PRO A 226 16.56 -12.55 11.23
C PRO A 226 15.05 -12.30 11.47
N CYS A 227 14.65 -11.09 11.87
CA CYS A 227 13.27 -10.63 11.80
C CYS A 227 12.95 -10.22 10.36
N ALA A 228 12.80 -11.24 9.51
CA ALA A 228 12.86 -11.06 8.07
C ALA A 228 11.84 -10.02 7.55
N GLN A 229 12.30 -9.20 6.61
CA GLN A 229 11.51 -8.18 5.91
C GLN A 229 11.67 -8.32 4.39
N LEU A 230 10.58 -8.06 3.68
CA LEU A 230 10.45 -8.24 2.25
C LEU A 230 9.91 -6.96 1.61
N VAL A 231 10.54 -6.54 0.51
CA VAL A 231 10.04 -5.47 -0.36
C VAL A 231 9.73 -6.05 -1.73
N LEU A 232 8.46 -6.04 -2.11
CA LEU A 232 7.99 -6.34 -3.46
C LEU A 232 7.85 -5.03 -4.23
N THR A 233 8.59 -4.85 -5.32
CA THR A 233 8.52 -3.65 -6.17
C THR A 233 7.93 -4.01 -7.52
N GLY A 234 7.04 -3.17 -8.03
CA GLY A 234 6.38 -3.41 -9.30
C GLY A 234 5.31 -2.38 -9.64
N ARG A 235 4.20 -2.84 -10.21
CA ARG A 235 3.09 -1.97 -10.63
C ARG A 235 1.75 -2.45 -10.10
N MET A 236 0.95 -1.53 -9.57
CA MET A 236 -0.40 -1.84 -9.16
C MET A 236 -1.35 -1.84 -10.37
N VAL A 237 -2.09 -2.93 -10.55
CA VAL A 237 -3.00 -3.14 -11.68
C VAL A 237 -4.41 -3.37 -11.17
N GLN A 238 -5.38 -2.61 -11.70
CA GLN A 238 -6.79 -2.84 -11.45
C GLN A 238 -7.29 -4.07 -12.20
N LEU A 239 -8.02 -4.94 -11.51
CA LEU A 239 -8.56 -6.17 -12.09
C LEU A 239 -9.93 -5.93 -12.73
N GLU A 240 -10.14 -6.52 -13.91
CA GLU A 240 -11.41 -6.45 -14.62
C GLU A 240 -12.43 -7.42 -14.02
N ASN A 241 -13.64 -6.92 -13.78
CA ASN A 241 -14.72 -7.70 -13.17
C ASN A 241 -15.10 -8.92 -14.03
N GLY A 242 -15.28 -10.07 -13.39
CA GLY A 242 -15.63 -11.33 -14.05
C GLY A 242 -14.44 -12.14 -14.60
N THR A 243 -13.22 -11.61 -14.54
CA THR A 243 -12.01 -12.39 -14.89
C THR A 243 -11.66 -13.41 -13.80
N LEU A 244 -10.86 -14.43 -14.17
CA LEU A 244 -10.35 -15.41 -13.20
C LEU A 244 -9.56 -14.72 -12.07
N ASP A 245 -8.68 -13.78 -12.43
CA ASP A 245 -7.88 -13.05 -11.44
C ASP A 245 -8.74 -12.23 -10.48
N TRP A 246 -9.84 -11.63 -10.96
CA TRP A 246 -10.78 -10.91 -10.11
C TRP A 246 -11.48 -11.84 -9.11
N ASN A 247 -11.88 -13.04 -9.55
CA ASN A 247 -12.49 -14.04 -8.67
C ASN A 247 -11.50 -14.53 -7.61
N ASN A 248 -10.26 -14.81 -8.01
CA ASN A 248 -9.18 -15.20 -7.11
C ASN A 248 -8.90 -14.12 -6.07
N ALA A 249 -8.82 -12.85 -6.49
CA ALA A 249 -8.63 -11.71 -5.58
C ALA A 249 -9.76 -11.60 -4.57
N LYS A 250 -11.01 -11.69 -5.03
CA LYS A 250 -12.19 -11.66 -4.16
C LYS A 250 -12.16 -12.76 -3.12
N GLU A 251 -11.89 -14.00 -3.54
CA GLU A 251 -11.82 -15.14 -2.63
C GLU A 251 -10.67 -15.01 -1.62
N ALA A 252 -9.48 -14.64 -2.10
CA ALA A 252 -8.29 -14.42 -1.27
C ALA A 252 -8.52 -13.34 -0.21
N LEU A 253 -9.05 -12.18 -0.60
CA LEU A 253 -9.26 -11.07 0.31
C LEU A 253 -10.44 -11.30 1.25
N PHE A 254 -11.57 -11.80 0.77
CA PHE A 254 -12.76 -11.97 1.61
C PHE A 254 -12.69 -13.19 2.52
N SER A 255 -11.80 -14.14 2.25
CA SER A 255 -11.48 -15.22 3.19
C SER A 255 -10.57 -14.72 4.31
N ARG A 256 -9.57 -13.88 4.00
CA ARG A 256 -8.62 -13.36 5.00
C ARG A 256 -9.17 -12.17 5.79
N HIS A 257 -9.97 -11.33 5.14
CA HIS A 257 -10.54 -10.10 5.67
C HIS A 257 -12.07 -10.15 5.56
N PRO A 258 -12.75 -10.97 6.39
CA PRO A 258 -14.19 -11.21 6.24
C PRO A 258 -15.04 -9.93 6.34
N ARG A 259 -14.56 -8.93 7.09
CA ARG A 259 -15.22 -7.62 7.24
C ARG A 259 -15.30 -6.82 5.94
N MET A 260 -14.45 -7.08 4.94
CA MET A 260 -14.52 -6.41 3.63
C MET A 260 -15.84 -6.66 2.89
N LYS A 261 -16.53 -7.77 3.19
CA LYS A 261 -17.87 -8.07 2.64
C LYS A 261 -18.93 -7.07 3.07
N ASP A 262 -18.74 -6.46 4.25
CA ASP A 262 -19.68 -5.55 4.88
C ASP A 262 -19.32 -4.07 4.67
N TRP A 263 -18.27 -3.79 3.87
CA TRP A 263 -17.88 -2.41 3.58
C TRP A 263 -18.95 -1.68 2.74
N PRO A 264 -19.08 -0.35 2.86
CA PRO A 264 -20.16 0.40 2.21
C PRO A 264 -20.17 0.22 0.69
N ALA A 265 -21.27 -0.31 0.15
CA ALA A 265 -21.38 -0.66 -1.26
C ALA A 265 -21.33 0.58 -2.19
N ASP A 266 -21.73 1.74 -1.69
CA ASP A 266 -21.75 3.01 -2.42
C ASP A 266 -20.35 3.65 -2.58
N HIS A 267 -19.32 3.10 -1.93
CA HIS A 267 -17.93 3.56 -2.08
C HIS A 267 -17.24 3.00 -3.33
N GLY A 268 -17.89 2.14 -4.12
CA GLY A 268 -17.39 1.70 -5.43
C GLY A 268 -16.05 0.94 -5.36
N PHE A 269 -15.93 0.01 -4.41
CA PHE A 269 -14.73 -0.80 -4.23
C PHE A 269 -14.43 -1.71 -5.43
N PHE A 270 -13.14 -1.98 -5.64
CA PHE A 270 -12.64 -2.86 -6.69
C PHE A 270 -11.34 -3.55 -6.25
N PHE A 271 -10.93 -4.57 -6.99
CA PHE A 271 -9.72 -5.34 -6.70
C PHE A 271 -8.54 -4.85 -7.53
N MET A 272 -7.38 -4.82 -6.90
CA MET A 272 -6.09 -4.60 -7.56
C MET A 272 -5.13 -5.73 -7.21
N ARG A 273 -4.09 -5.90 -8.02
CA ARG A 273 -2.94 -6.74 -7.70
C ARG A 273 -1.63 -5.99 -7.94
N LEU A 274 -0.58 -6.43 -7.26
CA LEU A 274 0.78 -6.03 -7.60
C LEU A 274 1.36 -6.97 -8.67
N ASP A 275 1.68 -6.43 -9.84
CA ASP A 275 2.52 -7.09 -10.83
C ASP A 275 3.98 -6.89 -10.40
N ILE A 276 4.57 -7.95 -9.82
CA ILE A 276 5.91 -7.92 -9.20
C ILE A 276 7.00 -7.88 -10.29
N GLU A 277 7.87 -6.87 -10.23
CA GLU A 277 9.02 -6.72 -11.12
C GLU A 277 10.35 -7.05 -10.42
N TYR A 278 10.46 -6.75 -9.12
CA TYR A 278 11.67 -6.95 -8.34
C TYR A 278 11.34 -7.28 -6.88
N ILE A 279 12.14 -8.15 -6.28
CA ILE A 279 11.94 -8.64 -4.90
C ILE A 279 13.25 -8.52 -4.16
N ASN A 280 13.24 -7.82 -3.03
CA ASN A 280 14.40 -7.70 -2.16
C ASN A 280 14.05 -8.19 -0.75
N MET A 281 14.89 -9.08 -0.23
CA MET A 281 14.70 -9.76 1.05
C MET A 281 15.84 -9.40 1.99
N THR A 282 15.53 -9.12 3.25
CA THR A 282 16.50 -9.12 4.34
C THR A 282 16.03 -10.12 5.38
N ASP A 283 16.62 -11.32 5.39
CA ASP A 283 16.25 -12.43 6.27
C ASP A 283 17.43 -12.99 7.09
N TYR A 284 18.64 -12.49 6.84
CA TYR A 284 19.84 -12.83 7.61
C TYR A 284 20.92 -11.76 7.48
N TYR A 285 21.97 -11.90 8.27
CA TYR A 285 23.14 -11.01 8.20
C TYR A 285 23.85 -11.10 6.85
N GLY A 286 24.44 -9.98 6.40
CA GLY A 286 25.13 -9.88 5.12
C GLY A 286 24.51 -8.88 4.14
N GLY A 287 23.36 -8.31 4.50
CA GLY A 287 22.64 -7.33 3.69
C GLY A 287 21.51 -7.97 2.88
N PRO A 288 20.75 -7.15 2.13
CA PRO A 288 19.61 -7.64 1.39
C PRO A 288 20.02 -8.53 0.21
N VAL A 289 19.17 -9.50 -0.12
CA VAL A 289 19.32 -10.45 -1.22
C VAL A 289 18.21 -10.25 -2.23
N ASP A 290 18.58 -10.28 -3.51
CA ASP A 290 17.63 -10.25 -4.62
C ASP A 290 17.01 -11.62 -4.82
N VAL A 291 15.67 -11.68 -4.81
CA VAL A 291 14.93 -12.90 -5.13
C VAL A 291 14.47 -12.84 -6.57
N ASN A 292 14.85 -13.83 -7.36
CA ASN A 292 14.35 -13.95 -8.72
C ASN A 292 12.83 -14.17 -8.71
N VAL A 293 12.08 -13.34 -9.47
CA VAL A 293 10.61 -13.41 -9.54
C VAL A 293 10.12 -14.78 -10.00
N LYS A 294 10.82 -15.45 -10.92
CA LYS A 294 10.46 -16.80 -11.37
C LYS A 294 10.62 -17.83 -10.25
N ASP A 295 11.70 -17.74 -9.48
CA ASP A 295 11.95 -18.65 -8.36
C ASP A 295 10.94 -18.43 -7.22
N TYR A 296 10.56 -17.18 -6.97
CA TYR A 296 9.48 -16.82 -6.05
C TYR A 296 8.15 -17.52 -6.41
N PHE A 297 7.72 -17.45 -7.66
CA PHE A 297 6.48 -18.11 -8.09
C PHE A 297 6.61 -19.64 -8.18
N ASN A 298 7.81 -20.18 -8.40
CA ASN A 298 8.05 -21.62 -8.42
C ASN A 298 8.20 -22.24 -7.01
N ALA A 299 8.50 -21.44 -5.99
CA ALA A 299 8.61 -21.90 -4.61
C ALA A 299 7.24 -22.42 -4.11
N LYS A 300 7.27 -23.54 -3.38
CA LYS A 300 6.08 -24.16 -2.78
C LYS A 300 6.13 -23.95 -1.27
N LEU A 301 5.01 -23.46 -0.71
CA LEU A 301 4.79 -23.39 0.73
C LEU A 301 4.32 -24.74 1.26
#